data_AF-A0A7X2TSD7-F1
#
_entry.id   AF-A0A7X2TSD7-F1
#
_cell.length_a   1.000
_cell.length_b   1.000
_cell.length_c   1.000
_cell.angle_alpha   90.00
_cell.angle_beta   90.00
_cell.angle_gamma   90.00
#
_symmetry.space_group_name_H-M   'P 1'
#
loop_
_entity.id
_entity.type
_entity.pdbx_description
1 polymer ?
#
loop_
_entity_poly.entity_id
_entity_poly.type
_entity_poly.pdbx_seq_one_letter_code
_entity_poly.pdbx_strand_id
1 'polypeptide(L)'
;MVVAGIVFLVLSIVGRIGPYVDLDRSQQKRAALVAIVLLVFGIGLYVVPPRAMVNGPGPEPPPDRPEPGPTDTCAQVEIIGPHGTRDRSVALNYPVKKRFKISWRPAGCPMIIQYYQNDRLIKEFRPASLSDTEIDVSKSGETELKIWYESSVSPGLKDKRWVWVK
;
A
#
# COMPACT_ATOMS: atom_id res chain seq x y z
N MET A 1 -21.85 0.55 10.30
CA MET A 1 -22.31 -0.63 9.52
C MET A 1 -21.19 -1.54 9.04
N VAL A 2 -20.03 -1.04 8.60
CA VAL A 2 -18.93 -1.86 8.07
C VAL A 2 -18.41 -2.90 9.08
N VAL A 3 -18.26 -2.52 10.35
CA VAL A 3 -17.76 -3.42 11.42
C VAL A 3 -18.67 -4.63 11.64
N ALA A 4 -19.99 -4.43 11.64
CA ALA A 4 -20.96 -5.52 11.78
C ALA A 4 -20.89 -6.51 10.61
N GLY A 5 -20.67 -6.03 9.38
CA GLY A 5 -20.48 -6.87 8.21
C GLY A 5 -19.21 -7.72 8.28
N ILE A 6 -18.10 -7.15 8.76
CA ILE A 6 -16.84 -7.88 8.95
C ILE A 6 -16.99 -8.96 10.03
N VAL A 7 -17.62 -8.63 11.15
CA VAL A 7 -17.88 -9.61 12.24
C VAL A 7 -18.76 -10.77 11.74
N PHE A 8 -19.81 -10.47 10.98
CA PHE A 8 -20.68 -11.49 10.39
C PHE A 8 -19.91 -12.40 9.42
N LEU A 9 -19.04 -11.83 8.59
CA LEU A 9 -18.22 -12.59 7.65
C LEU A 9 -17.26 -13.54 8.36
N VAL A 10 -16.59 -13.08 9.43
CA VAL A 10 -15.70 -13.95 10.23
C VAL A 10 -16.48 -15.07 10.91
N LEU A 11 -17.64 -14.77 11.51
CA LEU A 11 -18.50 -15.78 12.14
C LEU A 11 -18.99 -16.84 11.14
N SER A 12 -19.31 -16.43 9.91
CA SER A 12 -19.75 -17.34 8.85
C SER A 12 -18.68 -18.36 8.44
N ILE A 13 -17.41 -17.95 8.46
CA ILE A 13 -16.26 -18.82 8.16
C ILE A 13 -16.05 -19.82 9.30
N VAL A 14 -16.09 -19.35 10.55
CA VAL A 14 -15.89 -20.20 11.74
C VAL A 14 -16.99 -21.26 11.85
N GLY A 15 -18.26 -20.90 11.60
CA GLY A 15 -19.38 -21.85 11.63
C GLY A 15 -19.29 -22.96 10.59
N ARG A 16 -18.63 -22.69 9.45
CA ARG A 16 -18.44 -23.68 8.38
C ARG A 16 -17.29 -24.65 8.66
N ILE A 17 -16.27 -24.20 9.38
CA ILE A 17 -15.05 -24.97 9.67
C ILE A 17 -15.19 -25.77 10.97
N GLY A 18 -15.98 -25.28 11.92
CA GLY A 18 -16.19 -25.91 13.24
C GLY A 18 -16.54 -27.41 13.25
N PRO A 19 -17.38 -27.93 12.32
CA PRO A 19 -17.72 -29.36 12.31
C PRO A 19 -16.60 -30.27 11.79
N TYR A 20 -15.59 -29.71 11.11
CA TYR A 20 -14.50 -30.48 10.47
C TYR A 20 -13.23 -30.53 11.31
N VAL A 21 -13.20 -29.83 12.44
CA VAL A 21 -12.04 -29.81 13.32
C VAL A 21 -12.42 -30.51 14.62
N ASP A 22 -12.16 -31.82 14.67
CA ASP A 22 -12.14 -32.56 15.92
C ASP A 22 -10.90 -32.13 16.73
N LEU A 23 -11.08 -31.07 17.53
CA LEU A 23 -10.08 -30.64 18.50
C LEU A 23 -10.15 -31.56 19.70
N ASP A 24 -9.02 -32.20 20.01
CA ASP A 24 -8.86 -32.92 21.27
C ASP A 24 -9.26 -32.01 22.45
N ARG A 25 -9.99 -32.57 23.44
CA ARG A 25 -10.57 -31.79 24.57
C ARG A 25 -9.52 -30.97 25.32
N SER A 26 -8.27 -31.46 25.33
CA SER A 26 -7.13 -30.76 25.91
C SER A 26 -6.77 -29.47 25.15
N GLN A 27 -6.81 -29.50 23.83
CA GLN A 27 -6.54 -28.37 22.94
C GLN A 27 -7.74 -27.42 22.86
N GLN A 28 -8.96 -27.92 22.93
CA GLN A 28 -10.18 -27.11 22.96
C GLN A 28 -10.18 -26.13 24.16
N LYS A 29 -9.74 -26.58 25.34
CA LYS A 29 -9.62 -25.71 26.53
C LYS A 29 -8.58 -24.61 26.34
N ARG A 30 -7.45 -24.90 25.66
CA ARG A 30 -6.41 -23.91 25.36
C ARG A 30 -6.89 -22.90 24.33
N ALA A 31 -7.54 -23.37 23.27
CA ALA A 31 -8.09 -22.51 22.22
C ALA A 31 -9.17 -21.56 22.78
N ALA A 32 -10.06 -22.07 23.64
CA ALA A 32 -11.07 -21.25 24.29
C ALA A 32 -10.45 -20.15 25.18
N LEU A 33 -9.40 -20.49 25.94
CA LEU A 33 -8.70 -19.53 26.79
C LEU A 33 -8.01 -18.44 25.96
N VAL A 34 -7.34 -18.81 24.86
CA VAL A 34 -6.73 -17.85 23.93
C VAL A 34 -7.78 -16.94 23.29
N ALA A 35 -8.93 -17.50 22.89
CA ALA A 35 -10.03 -16.70 22.32
C ALA A 35 -10.58 -15.68 23.31
N ILE A 36 -10.75 -16.05 24.59
CA ILE A 36 -11.20 -15.15 25.65
C ILE A 36 -10.18 -14.02 25.86
N VAL A 37 -8.88 -14.34 25.95
CA VAL A 37 -7.83 -13.34 26.13
C VAL A 37 -7.82 -12.34 24.96
N LEU A 38 -7.92 -12.82 23.72
CA LEU A 38 -7.97 -11.96 22.54
C LEU A 38 -9.22 -11.07 22.52
N LEU A 39 -10.37 -11.60 22.94
CA LEU A 39 -11.62 -10.83 23.05
C LEU A 39 -11.46 -9.68 24.07
N VAL A 40 -10.93 -9.98 25.26
CA VAL A 40 -10.70 -8.97 26.31
C VAL A 40 -9.72 -7.91 25.83
N PHE A 41 -8.65 -8.30 25.13
CA PHE A 41 -7.68 -7.35 24.59
C PHE A 41 -8.28 -6.46 23.50
N GLY A 42 -9.10 -7.04 22.61
CA GLY A 42 -9.81 -6.29 21.57
C GLY A 42 -10.78 -5.26 22.15
N ILE A 43 -11.53 -5.64 23.20
CA ILE A 43 -12.43 -4.71 23.91
C ILE A 43 -11.61 -3.63 24.63
N GLY A 44 -10.50 -3.99 25.29
CA GLY A 44 -9.62 -3.04 25.95
C GLY A 44 -9.10 -1.97 24.99
N LEU A 45 -8.64 -2.37 23.81
CA LEU A 45 -8.19 -1.44 22.76
C LEU A 45 -9.33 -0.58 22.20
N TYR A 46 -10.54 -1.12 22.13
CA TYR A 46 -11.71 -0.36 21.67
C TYR A 46 -12.14 0.73 22.67
N VAL A 47 -12.00 0.46 23.98
CA VAL A 47 -12.43 1.38 25.04
C VAL A 47 -11.38 2.46 25.34
N VAL A 48 -10.11 2.24 24.99
CA VAL A 48 -9.07 3.28 25.15
C VAL A 48 -9.29 4.38 24.10
N PRO A 49 -9.75 5.59 24.49
CA PRO A 49 -9.88 6.67 23.55
C PRO A 49 -8.49 7.03 23.01
N PRO A 50 -8.36 7.34 21.70
CA PRO A 50 -7.11 7.85 21.18
C PRO A 50 -6.75 9.09 21.99
N ARG A 51 -5.55 9.08 22.61
CA ARG A 51 -5.04 10.25 23.32
C ARG A 51 -5.01 11.39 22.31
N ALA A 52 -5.93 12.34 22.45
CA ALA A 52 -5.85 13.61 21.76
C ALA A 52 -4.50 14.22 22.16
N MET A 53 -3.64 14.45 21.19
CA MET A 53 -2.44 15.26 21.41
C MET A 53 -2.93 16.63 21.86
N VAL A 54 -2.75 16.93 23.15
CA VAL A 54 -2.93 18.27 23.69
C VAL A 54 -1.79 19.10 23.13
N ASN A 55 -2.07 19.79 22.02
CA ASN A 55 -1.25 20.92 21.60
C ASN A 55 -1.38 21.98 22.70
N GLY A 56 -0.36 22.10 23.55
CA GLY A 56 -0.27 23.21 24.50
C GLY A 56 -0.30 24.54 23.75
N PRO A 57 -0.82 25.62 24.35
CA PRO A 57 -0.73 26.94 23.75
C PRO A 57 0.73 27.40 23.78
N GLY A 58 1.42 27.17 22.67
CA GLY A 58 2.70 27.82 22.38
C GLY A 58 2.47 29.32 22.15
N PRO A 59 3.48 30.17 22.41
CA PRO A 59 3.35 31.62 22.28
C PRO A 59 2.87 32.00 20.89
N GLU A 60 1.82 32.83 20.86
CA GLU A 60 1.15 33.32 19.66
C GLU A 60 2.15 34.11 18.80
N PRO A 61 2.49 33.65 17.58
CA PRO A 61 3.32 34.41 16.67
C PRO A 61 2.51 35.59 16.08
N PRO A 62 3.16 36.70 15.73
CA PRO A 62 2.50 37.92 15.28
C PRO A 62 1.64 37.67 14.03
N PRO A 63 0.50 38.38 13.89
CA PRO A 63 -0.34 38.27 12.70
C PRO A 63 0.41 38.89 11.50
N ASP A 64 0.05 38.43 10.30
CA ASP A 64 0.48 38.92 8.99
C ASP A 64 1.67 38.20 8.32
N ARG A 65 1.43 36.94 7.95
CA ARG A 65 1.59 36.49 6.55
C ARG A 65 0.82 35.19 6.34
N PRO A 66 0.09 35.01 5.23
CA PRO A 66 -0.31 33.67 4.82
C PRO A 66 0.97 32.88 4.53
N GLU A 67 1.40 32.06 5.49
CA GLU A 67 2.38 31.02 5.20
C GLU A 67 1.77 30.10 4.14
N PRO A 68 2.46 29.85 3.01
CA PRO A 68 2.07 28.75 2.15
C PRO A 68 2.13 27.49 3.01
N GLY A 69 0.97 26.88 3.27
CA GLY A 69 0.90 25.58 3.93
C GLY A 69 1.84 24.59 3.23
N PRO A 70 2.32 23.54 3.91
CA PRO A 70 3.35 22.65 3.37
C PRO A 70 2.91 22.16 1.98
N THR A 71 3.48 22.77 0.93
CA THR A 71 3.32 22.29 -0.42
C THR A 71 4.05 20.96 -0.45
N ASP A 72 3.30 19.86 -0.41
CA ASP A 72 3.83 18.55 -0.67
C ASP A 72 4.38 18.58 -2.10
N THR A 73 5.67 18.83 -2.23
CA THR A 73 6.38 18.93 -3.51
C THR A 73 6.24 17.62 -4.28
N CYS A 74 6.01 16.51 -3.58
CA CYS A 74 5.77 15.20 -4.17
C CYS A 74 4.33 15.00 -4.67
N ALA A 75 3.39 15.89 -4.34
CA ALA A 75 2.05 15.87 -4.91
C ALA A 75 2.01 16.24 -6.40
N GLN A 76 3.11 16.80 -6.94
CA GLN A 76 3.29 17.14 -8.35
C GLN A 76 4.27 16.18 -9.06
N VAL A 77 4.40 14.94 -8.59
CA VAL A 77 5.34 13.98 -9.19
C VAL A 77 4.93 13.64 -10.62
N GLU A 78 5.81 13.92 -11.56
CA GLU A 78 5.69 13.51 -12.95
C GLU A 78 6.65 12.36 -13.25
N ILE A 79 6.11 11.25 -13.76
CA ILE A 79 6.92 10.12 -14.26
C ILE A 79 7.34 10.41 -15.70
N ILE A 80 8.61 10.74 -15.87
CA ILE A 80 9.25 11.06 -17.15
C ILE A 80 9.42 9.78 -17.98
N GLY A 81 9.82 8.67 -17.34
CA GLY A 81 9.97 7.40 -18.02
C GLY A 81 10.16 6.21 -17.08
N PRO A 82 9.96 4.98 -17.57
CA PRO A 82 9.60 4.64 -18.95
C PRO A 82 8.15 4.98 -19.33
N HIS A 83 7.92 5.13 -20.64
CA HIS A 83 6.58 5.28 -21.20
C HIS A 83 5.94 3.92 -21.42
N GLY A 84 4.62 3.87 -21.28
CA GLY A 84 3.82 2.71 -21.67
C GLY A 84 2.34 2.93 -21.36
N THR A 85 1.59 1.83 -21.39
CA THR A 85 0.13 1.81 -21.31
C THR A 85 -0.33 0.55 -20.62
N ARG A 86 -1.51 0.61 -19.98
CA ARG A 86 -2.17 -0.55 -19.38
C ARG A 86 -2.85 -1.45 -20.41
N ASP A 87 -3.18 -0.87 -21.57
CA ASP A 87 -3.78 -1.66 -22.64
C ASP A 87 -2.73 -2.58 -23.25
N ARG A 88 -2.87 -3.88 -23.01
CA ARG A 88 -1.95 -4.91 -23.51
C ARG A 88 -1.77 -4.88 -25.02
N SER A 89 -2.81 -4.50 -25.78
CA SER A 89 -2.74 -4.42 -27.24
C SER A 89 -1.84 -3.26 -27.70
N VAL A 90 -1.89 -2.14 -26.99
CA VAL A 90 -1.08 -0.95 -27.27
C VAL A 90 0.31 -1.06 -26.63
N ALA A 91 0.45 -1.84 -25.57
CA ALA A 91 1.70 -2.06 -24.85
C ALA A 91 2.79 -2.70 -25.72
N LEU A 92 2.41 -3.45 -26.76
CA LEU A 92 3.33 -3.99 -27.77
C LEU A 92 4.16 -2.89 -28.48
N ASN A 93 3.66 -1.65 -28.52
CA ASN A 93 4.35 -0.51 -29.12
C ASN A 93 5.40 0.13 -28.18
N TYR A 94 5.47 -0.32 -26.91
CA TYR A 94 6.40 0.21 -25.90
C TYR A 94 7.37 -0.88 -25.40
N PRO A 95 8.17 -1.51 -26.28
CA PRO A 95 9.13 -2.52 -25.85
C PRO A 95 10.24 -1.88 -25.01
N VAL A 96 10.31 -2.22 -23.73
CA VAL A 96 11.47 -1.92 -22.89
C VAL A 96 12.43 -3.11 -22.85
N LYS A 97 13.72 -2.79 -22.85
CA LYS A 97 14.79 -3.77 -22.63
C LYS A 97 14.69 -4.32 -21.20
N LYS A 98 15.28 -5.49 -20.96
CA LYS A 98 15.39 -6.12 -19.62
C LYS A 98 16.00 -5.20 -18.55
N ARG A 99 16.68 -4.14 -18.95
CA ARG A 99 17.17 -3.06 -18.11
C ARG A 99 16.65 -1.73 -18.61
N PHE A 100 16.10 -0.93 -17.72
CA PHE A 100 15.65 0.41 -18.02
C PHE A 100 15.80 1.32 -16.82
N LYS A 101 15.89 2.61 -17.12
CA LYS A 101 16.03 3.68 -16.15
C LYS A 101 14.66 4.27 -15.85
N ILE A 102 14.30 4.36 -14.57
CA ILE A 102 13.08 5.05 -14.14
C ILE A 102 13.45 6.45 -13.66
N SER A 103 12.81 7.45 -14.24
CA SER A 103 13.05 8.86 -13.93
C SER A 103 11.72 9.54 -13.61
N TRP A 104 11.71 10.30 -12.51
CA TRP A 104 10.59 11.13 -12.09
C TRP A 104 11.09 12.45 -11.53
N ARG A 105 10.22 13.46 -11.50
CA ARG A 105 10.48 14.77 -10.90
C ARG A 105 9.30 15.22 -10.05
N PRO A 106 9.53 15.93 -8.93
CA PRO A 106 10.85 16.26 -8.36
C PRO A 106 11.57 15.01 -7.81
N ALA A 107 12.91 15.06 -7.78
CA ALA A 107 13.73 14.00 -7.22
C ALA A 107 13.53 13.90 -5.71
N GLY A 108 13.78 12.72 -5.12
CA GLY A 108 13.62 12.50 -3.68
C GLY A 108 12.24 12.04 -3.22
N CYS A 109 11.26 11.97 -4.14
CA CYS A 109 9.93 11.46 -3.81
C CYS A 109 9.90 9.92 -3.79
N PRO A 110 9.33 9.30 -2.74
CA PRO A 110 9.19 7.85 -2.66
C PRO A 110 8.19 7.35 -3.71
N MET A 111 8.61 6.32 -4.44
CA MET A 111 7.80 5.67 -5.48
C MET A 111 7.52 4.23 -5.08
N ILE A 112 6.43 3.67 -5.60
CA ILE A 112 6.12 2.25 -5.51
C ILE A 112 6.15 1.68 -6.92
N ILE A 113 6.84 0.55 -7.06
CA ILE A 113 7.00 -0.18 -8.31
C ILE A 113 6.52 -1.60 -8.08
N GLN A 114 5.46 -1.99 -8.77
CA GLN A 114 4.89 -3.34 -8.73
C GLN A 114 5.11 -4.06 -10.05
N TYR A 115 5.43 -5.35 -9.95
CA TYR A 115 5.64 -6.26 -11.07
C TYR A 115 4.47 -7.24 -11.13
N TYR A 116 3.81 -7.31 -12.28
CA TYR A 116 2.69 -8.17 -12.54
C TYR A 116 3.04 -9.17 -13.63
N GLN A 117 2.60 -10.41 -13.46
CA GLN A 117 2.67 -11.44 -14.48
C GLN A 117 1.32 -12.15 -14.52
N ASN A 118 0.64 -12.13 -15.68
CA ASN A 118 -0.73 -12.65 -15.83
C ASN A 118 -1.68 -12.11 -14.75
N ASP A 119 -1.71 -10.78 -14.57
CA ASP A 119 -2.51 -10.07 -13.56
C ASP A 119 -2.20 -10.39 -12.09
N ARG A 120 -1.16 -11.18 -11.81
CA ARG A 120 -0.71 -11.48 -10.45
C ARG A 120 0.48 -10.63 -10.07
N LEU A 121 0.40 -9.97 -8.91
CA LEU A 121 1.53 -9.26 -8.32
C LEU A 121 2.61 -10.28 -7.91
N ILE A 122 3.78 -10.19 -8.54
CA ILE A 122 4.94 -11.06 -8.25
C ILE A 122 5.88 -10.38 -7.27
N LYS A 123 6.06 -9.06 -7.37
CA LYS A 123 7.01 -8.31 -6.55
C LYS A 123 6.56 -6.86 -6.39
N GLU A 124 6.89 -6.26 -5.26
CA GLU A 124 6.78 -4.83 -5.01
C GLU A 124 8.13 -4.31 -4.54
N PHE A 125 8.50 -3.10 -4.96
CA PHE A 125 9.70 -2.41 -4.54
C PHE A 125 9.40 -0.94 -4.25
N ARG A 126 10.04 -0.40 -3.21
CA ARG A 126 9.92 1.00 -2.78
C ARG A 126 11.32 1.63 -2.78
N PRO A 127 11.78 2.22 -3.89
CA PRO A 127 13.06 2.93 -3.91
C PRO A 127 13.03 4.10 -2.92
N ALA A 128 14.06 4.18 -2.09
CA ALA A 128 14.09 5.07 -0.94
C ALA A 128 14.23 6.57 -1.27
N SER A 129 14.48 6.98 -2.54
CA SER A 129 14.50 8.41 -2.98
C SER A 129 15.18 8.67 -4.34
N LEU A 130 15.84 7.68 -4.94
CA LEU A 130 16.68 7.93 -6.11
C LEU A 130 15.84 8.04 -7.40
N SER A 131 15.62 9.27 -7.88
CA SER A 131 15.39 9.50 -9.31
C SER A 131 16.55 8.88 -10.06
N ASP A 132 16.30 8.16 -11.16
CA ASP A 132 17.32 7.50 -11.99
C ASP A 132 17.79 6.11 -11.54
N THR A 133 16.90 5.35 -10.89
CA THR A 133 17.17 3.94 -10.56
C THR A 133 17.11 3.08 -11.82
N GLU A 134 18.20 2.37 -12.12
CA GLU A 134 18.19 1.30 -13.13
C GLU A 134 17.56 0.03 -12.54
N ILE A 135 16.59 -0.51 -13.25
CA ILE A 135 15.87 -1.71 -12.82
C ILE A 135 16.18 -2.85 -13.79
N ASP A 136 16.65 -3.96 -13.25
CA ASP A 136 16.87 -5.20 -13.97
C ASP A 136 15.69 -6.16 -13.73
N VAL A 137 14.96 -6.46 -14.82
CA VAL A 137 13.84 -7.41 -14.86
C VAL A 137 14.16 -8.67 -15.66
N SER A 138 15.44 -8.93 -15.93
CA SER A 138 15.90 -10.03 -16.79
C SER A 138 15.47 -11.44 -16.40
N LYS A 139 14.98 -11.63 -15.16
CA LYS A 139 14.51 -12.92 -14.62
C LYS A 139 12.99 -13.13 -14.72
N SER A 140 12.22 -12.09 -15.05
CA SER A 140 10.77 -12.19 -15.19
C SER A 140 10.44 -12.25 -16.68
N GLY A 141 9.53 -13.14 -17.09
CA GLY A 141 9.09 -13.26 -18.49
C GLY A 141 8.33 -12.01 -18.96
N GLU A 142 7.28 -12.19 -19.77
CA GLU A 142 6.32 -11.12 -20.06
C GLU A 142 5.81 -10.49 -18.73
N THR A 143 6.24 -9.26 -18.41
CA THR A 143 6.06 -8.62 -17.08
C THR A 143 5.58 -7.17 -17.18
N GLU A 144 4.52 -6.86 -16.43
CA GLU A 144 3.82 -5.57 -16.43
C GLU A 144 4.27 -4.81 -15.20
N LEU A 145 4.80 -3.63 -15.41
CA LEU A 145 5.22 -2.76 -14.34
C LEU A 145 4.19 -1.68 -14.12
N LYS A 146 3.87 -1.45 -12.87
CA LYS A 146 3.02 -0.36 -12.41
C LYS A 146 3.84 0.54 -11.50
N ILE A 147 3.94 1.81 -11.84
CA ILE A 147 4.77 2.80 -11.13
C ILE A 147 3.87 3.94 -10.68
N TRP A 148 3.90 4.32 -9.39
CA TRP A 148 3.19 5.49 -8.86
C TRP A 148 3.85 6.04 -7.59
N TYR A 149 3.53 7.28 -7.22
CA TYR A 149 4.06 7.93 -6.02
C TYR A 149 3.38 7.46 -4.73
N GLU A 150 4.17 7.26 -3.68
CA GLU A 150 3.70 6.91 -2.34
C GLU A 150 3.17 8.16 -1.62
N SER A 151 1.89 8.48 -1.85
CA SER A 151 1.20 9.54 -1.09
C SER A 151 0.67 9.03 0.23
N SER A 152 0.93 9.77 1.31
CA SER A 152 0.23 9.60 2.59
C SER A 152 -1.21 10.14 2.57
N VAL A 153 -1.52 11.06 1.65
CA VAL A 153 -2.80 11.80 1.61
C VAL A 153 -3.80 11.18 0.62
N SER A 154 -3.32 10.58 -0.49
CA SER A 154 -4.19 9.88 -1.44
C SER A 154 -3.43 8.74 -2.13
N PRO A 155 -3.46 7.51 -1.58
CA PRO A 155 -2.73 6.39 -2.16
C PRO A 155 -3.23 6.07 -3.58
N GLY A 156 -2.38 6.38 -4.56
CA GLY A 156 -2.33 5.69 -5.84
C GLY A 156 -3.46 5.96 -6.83
N LEU A 157 -3.66 7.21 -7.27
CA LEU A 157 -4.54 7.47 -8.43
C LEU A 157 -4.04 8.46 -9.48
N LYS A 158 -3.23 9.48 -9.14
CA LYS A 158 -2.94 10.55 -10.11
C LYS A 158 -1.88 10.19 -11.16
N ASP A 159 -0.76 9.60 -10.75
CA ASP A 159 0.36 9.37 -11.67
C ASP A 159 0.73 7.89 -11.73
N LYS A 160 -0.07 7.11 -12.45
CA LYS A 160 0.22 5.70 -12.76
C LYS A 160 0.82 5.60 -14.15
N ARG A 161 2.02 5.02 -14.25
CA ARG A 161 2.57 4.55 -15.52
C ARG A 161 2.58 3.04 -15.54
N TRP A 162 2.19 2.49 -16.68
CA TRP A 162 2.22 1.07 -16.97
C TRP A 162 3.27 0.83 -18.03
N VAL A 163 4.10 -0.18 -17.86
CA VAL A 163 5.21 -0.46 -18.78
C VAL A 163 5.28 -1.97 -18.99
N TRP A 164 5.45 -2.38 -20.25
CA TRP A 164 5.46 -3.79 -20.61
C TRP A 164 6.84 -4.25 -21.03
N VAL A 165 7.37 -5.25 -20.32
CA VAL A 165 8.68 -5.83 -20.60
C VAL A 165 8.52 -7.23 -21.16
N LYS A 166 9.29 -7.53 -22.21
CA LYS A 166 9.33 -8.81 -22.90
C LYS A 166 10.74 -9.41 -22.89
#